data_AF-A0A7W6E7Q6-F1
#
_entry.id   AF-A0A7W6E7Q6-F1
#
_cell.length_a   1.000
_cell.length_b   1.000
_cell.length_c   1.000
_cell.angle_alpha   90.00
_cell.angle_beta   90.00
_cell.angle_gamma   90.00
#
_symmetry.space_group_name_H-M   'P 1'
#
loop_
_entity.id
_entity.type
_entity.pdbx_description
1 polymer ?
#
loop_
_entity_poly.entity_id
_entity_poly.type
_entity_poly.pdbx_seq_one_letter_code
_entity_poly.pdbx_strand_id
1 'polypeptide(L)'
;MEISTIVLSAIVSIIVAYATAKASSYSKDVVGERKEWRNKMRELTVEVFQMVRSEETQSQRFNDIVAEFRLRLNPDSCDDNQILETLEMCMRAPDCMLGKKLLAQVARLLKHDWERSKSETRLLGFFKPNEKEIRRLRSSDYLDL
;
A
#
# COMPACT_ATOMS: atom_id res chain seq x y z
N MET A 1 -28.49 -32.45 -31.19
CA MET A 1 -27.18 -32.36 -30.50
C MET A 1 -26.46 -31.05 -30.85
N GLU A 2 -26.52 -30.57 -32.10
CA GLU A 2 -25.84 -29.33 -32.52
C GLU A 2 -26.41 -28.04 -31.91
N ILE A 3 -27.74 -27.91 -31.85
CA ILE A 3 -28.36 -26.68 -31.31
C ILE A 3 -28.08 -26.54 -29.80
N SER A 4 -28.12 -27.64 -29.05
CA SER A 4 -27.80 -27.67 -27.63
C SER A 4 -26.34 -27.30 -27.33
N THR A 5 -25.39 -27.73 -28.16
CA THR A 5 -23.98 -27.38 -28.00
C THR A 5 -23.70 -25.93 -28.38
N ILE A 6 -24.38 -25.39 -29.40
CA ILE A 6 -24.32 -23.97 -29.79
C ILE A 6 -24.89 -23.08 -28.67
N VAL A 7 -26.03 -23.45 -28.09
CA VAL A 7 -26.63 -22.71 -26.98
C VAL A 7 -25.73 -22.77 -25.75
N LEU A 8 -25.17 -23.94 -25.42
CA LEU A 8 -24.25 -24.09 -24.29
C LEU A 8 -22.96 -23.27 -24.48
N SER A 9 -22.36 -23.30 -25.66
CA SER A 9 -21.14 -22.53 -25.95
C SER A 9 -21.40 -21.02 -25.93
N ALA A 10 -22.56 -20.57 -26.41
CA ALA A 10 -22.98 -19.18 -26.32
C ALA A 10 -23.12 -18.74 -24.85
N ILE A 11 -23.77 -19.55 -24.00
CA ILE A 11 -23.92 -19.26 -22.57
C ILE A 11 -22.56 -19.19 -21.88
N VAL A 12 -21.67 -20.17 -22.11
CA VAL A 12 -20.31 -20.17 -21.57
C VAL A 12 -19.54 -18.92 -22.03
N SER A 13 -19.67 -18.54 -23.31
CA SER A 13 -19.00 -17.36 -23.85
C SER A 13 -19.51 -16.06 -23.20
N ILE A 14 -20.82 -15.95 -22.95
CA ILE A 14 -21.41 -14.81 -22.24
C ILE A 14 -20.91 -14.75 -20.80
N ILE A 15 -20.84 -15.88 -20.10
CA ILE A 15 -20.34 -15.95 -18.72
C ILE A 15 -18.86 -15.54 -18.66
N VAL A 16 -18.03 -16.07 -19.58
CA VAL A 16 -16.60 -15.72 -19.67
C VAL A 16 -16.42 -14.25 -20.01
N ALA A 17 -17.20 -13.71 -20.96
CA ALA A 17 -17.15 -12.30 -21.33
C ALA A 17 -17.54 -11.39 -20.17
N TYR A 18 -18.62 -11.72 -19.45
CA TYR A 18 -19.05 -10.97 -18.26
C TYR A 18 -18.01 -11.03 -17.13
N ALA A 19 -17.49 -12.21 -16.83
CA ALA A 19 -16.45 -12.39 -15.82
C ALA A 19 -15.17 -11.60 -16.17
N THR A 20 -14.75 -11.64 -17.44
CA THR A 20 -13.57 -10.91 -17.94
C THR A 20 -13.78 -9.40 -17.88
N ALA A 21 -14.96 -8.91 -18.30
CA ALA A 21 -15.29 -7.48 -18.25
C ALA A 21 -15.33 -6.95 -16.82
N LYS A 22 -15.97 -7.68 -15.90
CA LYS A 22 -16.07 -7.30 -14.48
C LYS A 22 -14.70 -7.32 -13.80
N ALA A 23 -13.88 -8.35 -14.05
CA ALA A 23 -12.52 -8.43 -13.52
C ALA A 23 -11.64 -7.29 -14.06
N SER A 24 -11.77 -6.95 -15.35
CA SER A 24 -11.04 -5.85 -15.99
C SER A 24 -11.40 -4.48 -15.40
N SER A 25 -12.70 -4.20 -15.20
CA SER A 25 -13.15 -2.93 -14.62
C SER A 25 -12.72 -2.78 -13.17
N TYR A 26 -13.02 -3.78 -12.32
CA TYR A 26 -12.65 -3.76 -10.90
C TYR A 26 -11.13 -3.66 -10.71
N SER A 27 -10.36 -4.39 -11.52
CA SER A 27 -8.91 -4.34 -11.49
C SER A 27 -8.39 -2.95 -11.85
N LYS A 28 -8.93 -2.28 -12.86
CA LYS A 28 -8.46 -0.95 -13.27
C LYS A 28 -8.68 0.12 -12.20
N ASP A 29 -9.86 0.19 -11.62
CA ASP A 29 -10.21 1.26 -10.68
C ASP A 29 -9.44 1.09 -9.36
N VAL A 30 -9.42 -0.13 -8.79
CA VAL A 30 -8.72 -0.41 -7.53
C VAL A 30 -7.21 -0.34 -7.71
N VAL A 31 -6.65 -0.84 -8.81
CA VAL A 31 -5.20 -0.74 -9.06
C VAL A 31 -4.78 0.70 -9.32
N GLY A 32 -5.63 1.50 -9.96
CA GLY A 32 -5.46 2.94 -10.15
C GLY A 32 -5.36 3.68 -8.81
N GLU A 33 -6.42 3.59 -8.00
CA GLU A 33 -6.48 4.16 -6.65
C GLU A 33 -5.27 3.76 -5.78
N ARG A 34 -4.89 2.47 -5.80
CA ARG A 34 -3.72 2.01 -5.03
C ARG A 34 -2.40 2.54 -5.56
N LYS A 35 -2.26 2.71 -6.89
CA LYS A 35 -1.07 3.34 -7.46
C LYS A 35 -0.97 4.80 -7.01
N GLU A 36 -2.07 5.54 -7.06
CA GLU A 36 -2.14 6.93 -6.60
C GLU A 36 -1.84 7.03 -5.11
N TRP A 37 -2.47 6.18 -4.29
CA TRP A 37 -2.19 6.09 -2.86
C TRP A 37 -0.71 5.81 -2.59
N ARG A 38 -0.09 4.81 -3.25
CA ARG A 38 1.34 4.51 -3.07
C ARG A 38 2.24 5.70 -3.47
N ASN A 39 1.91 6.40 -4.55
CA ASN A 39 2.67 7.57 -4.99
C ASN A 39 2.58 8.68 -3.95
N LYS A 40 1.38 8.98 -3.47
CA LYS A 40 1.18 10.00 -2.44
C LYS A 40 1.88 9.66 -1.14
N MET A 41 1.84 8.39 -0.70
CA MET A 41 2.57 7.94 0.48
C MET A 41 4.09 8.12 0.33
N ARG A 42 4.67 7.87 -0.86
CA ARG A 42 6.10 8.14 -1.12
C ARG A 42 6.43 9.63 -1.03
N GLU A 43 5.62 10.47 -1.68
CA GLU A 43 5.78 11.93 -1.66
C GLU A 43 5.78 12.47 -0.23
N LEU A 44 4.74 12.13 0.55
CA LEU A 44 4.60 12.56 1.94
C LEU A 44 5.77 12.07 2.80
N THR A 45 6.23 10.83 2.60
CA THR A 45 7.35 10.27 3.38
C THR A 45 8.67 10.98 3.08
N VAL A 46 8.95 11.28 1.81
CA VAL A 46 10.17 12.01 1.42
C VAL A 46 10.13 13.42 2.00
N GLU A 47 8.98 14.09 1.94
CA GLU A 47 8.81 15.42 2.48
C GLU A 47 9.01 15.44 4.01
N VAL A 48 8.38 14.51 4.74
CA VAL A 48 8.61 14.37 6.19
C VAL A 48 10.07 14.10 6.49
N PHE A 49 10.72 13.19 5.76
CA PHE A 49 12.13 12.88 6.00
C PHE A 49 13.03 14.12 5.84
N GLN A 50 12.76 14.94 4.83
CA GLN A 50 13.46 16.21 4.63
C GLN A 50 13.19 17.19 5.76
N MET A 51 11.92 17.36 6.17
CA MET A 51 11.54 18.25 7.27
C MET A 51 12.12 17.82 8.62
N VAL A 52 12.16 16.52 8.92
CA VAL A 52 12.82 15.98 10.11
C VAL A 52 14.31 16.31 10.10
N ARG A 53 14.98 16.14 8.96
CA ARG A 53 16.41 16.44 8.81
C ARG A 53 16.73 17.94 8.91
N SER A 54 15.81 18.80 8.48
CA SER A 54 15.94 20.26 8.58
C SER A 54 15.37 20.83 9.88
N GLU A 55 14.92 19.99 10.82
CA GLU A 55 14.28 20.40 12.08
C GLU A 55 13.01 21.27 11.93
N GLU A 56 12.30 21.15 10.80
CA GLU A 56 11.09 21.92 10.47
C GLU A 56 9.79 21.24 10.94
N THR A 57 9.88 20.38 11.97
CA THR A 57 8.76 19.51 12.40
C THR A 57 7.64 20.22 13.15
N GLN A 58 7.84 21.49 13.54
CA GLN A 58 6.81 22.36 14.13
C GLN A 58 5.99 23.14 13.09
N SER A 59 6.32 23.03 11.80
CA SER A 59 5.63 23.77 10.75
C SER A 59 4.17 23.31 10.58
N GLN A 60 3.30 24.22 10.13
CA GLN A 60 1.93 23.85 9.77
C GLN A 60 1.90 22.75 8.71
N ARG A 61 2.83 22.82 7.75
CA ARG A 61 2.94 21.80 6.70
C ARG A 61 3.23 20.41 7.27
N PHE A 62 4.08 20.30 8.29
CA PHE A 62 4.32 19.03 8.96
C PHE A 62 3.03 18.47 9.59
N ASN A 63 2.26 19.33 10.28
CA ASN A 63 0.96 18.95 10.85
C ASN A 63 -0.03 18.47 9.79
N ASP A 64 -0.08 19.15 8.64
CA ASP A 64 -0.94 18.76 7.52
C ASP A 64 -0.54 17.37 7.00
N ILE A 65 0.75 17.09 6.86
CA ILE A 65 1.23 15.77 6.43
C ILE A 65 0.86 14.69 7.46
N VAL A 66 1.02 14.95 8.76
CA VAL A 66 0.59 14.01 9.81
C VAL A 66 -0.90 13.72 9.71
N ALA A 67 -1.74 14.73 9.44
CA ALA A 67 -3.16 14.53 9.20
C ALA A 67 -3.42 13.69 7.94
N GLU A 68 -2.68 13.94 6.85
CA GLU A 68 -2.77 13.11 5.63
C GLU A 68 -2.41 11.65 5.89
N PHE A 69 -1.38 11.37 6.68
CA PHE A 69 -1.03 10.00 7.08
C PHE A 69 -2.17 9.35 7.87
N ARG A 70 -2.75 10.06 8.85
CA ARG A 70 -3.88 9.53 9.65
C ARG A 70 -5.12 9.22 8.81
N LEU A 71 -5.39 10.00 7.76
CA LEU A 71 -6.52 9.76 6.86
C LEU A 71 -6.28 8.58 5.89
N ARG A 72 -5.01 8.28 5.59
CA ARG A 72 -4.63 7.28 4.58
C ARG A 72 -4.26 5.93 5.16
N LEU A 73 -3.89 5.88 6.44
CA LEU A 73 -3.51 4.68 7.16
C LEU A 73 -4.66 4.14 8.01
N ASN A 74 -4.64 2.84 8.28
CA ASN A 74 -5.63 2.22 9.14
C ASN A 74 -5.16 2.27 10.60
N PRO A 75 -5.78 3.08 11.49
CA PRO A 75 -5.35 3.19 12.88
C PRO A 75 -5.50 1.88 13.67
N ASP A 76 -6.38 0.96 13.25
CA ASP A 76 -6.58 -0.33 13.90
C ASP A 76 -5.48 -1.36 13.51
N SER A 77 -4.66 -1.04 12.51
CA SER A 77 -3.50 -1.86 12.11
C SER A 77 -2.31 -1.51 13.00
N CYS A 78 -1.77 -2.51 13.70
CA CYS A 78 -0.57 -2.33 14.54
C CYS A 78 0.64 -1.80 13.74
N ASP A 79 0.84 -2.29 12.52
CA ASP A 79 1.96 -1.86 11.66
C ASP A 79 1.79 -0.38 11.22
N ASP A 80 0.56 0.03 10.94
CA ASP A 80 0.23 1.40 10.52
C ASP A 80 0.27 2.36 11.72
N ASN A 81 -0.23 1.94 12.88
CA ASN A 81 -0.19 2.73 14.10
C ASN A 81 1.26 3.02 14.52
N GLN A 82 2.19 2.08 14.33
CA GLN A 82 3.62 2.32 14.55
C GLN A 82 4.21 3.40 13.62
N ILE A 83 3.65 3.61 12.42
CA ILE A 83 4.05 4.71 11.54
C ILE A 83 3.58 6.03 12.13
N LEU A 84 2.32 6.08 12.59
CA LEU A 84 1.72 7.26 13.22
C LEU A 84 2.45 7.65 14.51
N GLU A 85 2.81 6.69 15.35
CA GLU A 85 3.60 6.90 16.56
C GLU A 85 5.00 7.46 16.24
N THR A 86 5.68 6.91 15.23
CA THR A 86 6.99 7.44 14.81
C THR A 86 6.86 8.89 14.29
N LEU A 87 5.79 9.21 13.55
CA LEU A 87 5.51 10.59 13.11
C LEU A 87 5.31 11.54 14.30
N GLU A 88 4.56 11.13 15.32
CA GLU A 88 4.38 11.92 16.54
C GLU A 88 5.68 12.11 17.31
N MET A 89 6.55 11.08 17.35
CA MET A 89 7.88 11.20 17.93
C MET A 89 8.74 12.21 17.17
N CYS A 90 8.73 12.19 15.83
CA CYS A 90 9.41 13.17 14.98
C CYS A 90 8.95 14.60 15.26
N MET A 91 7.66 14.82 15.56
CA MET A 91 7.16 16.13 15.96
C MET A 91 7.76 16.60 17.29
N ARG A 92 7.83 15.72 18.30
CA ARG A 92 8.23 16.12 19.65
C ARG A 92 9.74 16.28 19.80
N ALA A 93 10.49 15.38 19.16
CA ALA A 93 11.95 15.33 19.25
C ALA A 93 12.49 14.86 17.89
N PRO A 94 12.66 15.76 16.91
CA PRO A 94 13.18 15.40 15.60
C PRO A 94 14.57 14.77 15.74
N ASP A 95 14.72 13.60 15.13
CA ASP A 95 15.97 12.85 15.10
C ASP A 95 16.10 12.18 13.74
N CYS A 96 17.30 12.24 13.17
CA CYS A 96 17.64 11.61 11.91
C CYS A 96 17.33 10.10 11.93
N MET A 97 17.53 9.42 13.07
CA MET A 97 17.21 8.00 13.20
C MET A 97 15.70 7.74 13.18
N LEU A 98 14.89 8.63 13.77
CA LEU A 98 13.43 8.55 13.64
C LEU A 98 12.97 8.76 12.20
N GLY A 99 13.59 9.69 11.47
CA GLY A 99 13.36 9.88 10.03
C GLY A 99 13.65 8.61 9.23
N LYS A 100 14.81 7.96 9.46
CA LYS A 100 15.16 6.68 8.82
C LYS A 100 14.20 5.56 9.19
N LYS A 101 13.80 5.47 10.46
CA LYS A 101 12.81 4.51 10.95
C LYS A 101 11.47 4.67 10.23
N LEU A 102 10.98 5.91 10.11
CA LEU A 102 9.74 6.20 9.39
C LEU A 102 9.81 5.75 7.94
N LEU A 103 10.90 6.10 7.24
CA LEU A 103 11.14 5.70 5.85
C LEU A 103 11.09 4.18 5.70
N ALA A 104 11.74 3.45 6.61
CA ALA A 104 11.74 1.98 6.62
C ALA A 104 10.34 1.38 6.82
N GLN A 105 9.56 1.94 7.76
CA GLN A 105 8.20 1.48 8.02
C GLN A 105 7.29 1.71 6.81
N VAL A 106 7.34 2.89 6.18
CA VAL A 106 6.54 3.16 4.98
C VAL A 106 7.02 2.33 3.79
N ALA A 107 8.33 2.14 3.60
CA ALA A 107 8.84 1.25 2.55
C ALA A 107 8.28 -0.17 2.67
N ARG A 108 8.22 -0.69 3.90
CA ARG A 108 7.59 -1.99 4.20
C ARG A 108 6.11 -1.99 3.86
N LEU A 109 5.36 -0.98 4.30
CA LEU A 109 3.93 -0.83 3.98
C LEU A 109 3.68 -0.86 2.47
N LEU A 110 4.46 -0.09 1.70
CA LEU A 110 4.33 -0.03 0.23
C LEU A 110 4.69 -1.36 -0.44
N LYS A 111 5.68 -2.08 0.10
CA LYS A 111 6.05 -3.42 -0.38
C LYS A 111 4.92 -4.41 -0.14
N HIS A 112 4.29 -4.38 1.02
CA HIS A 112 3.14 -5.23 1.35
C HIS A 112 1.94 -4.94 0.43
N ASP A 113 1.61 -3.66 0.23
CA ASP A 113 0.54 -3.23 -0.65
C ASP A 113 0.75 -3.71 -2.11
N TRP A 114 2.00 -3.67 -2.59
CA TRP A 114 2.37 -4.20 -3.90
C TRP A 114 2.19 -5.72 -4.01
N GLU A 115 2.66 -6.49 -3.03
CA GLU A 115 2.50 -7.94 -3.04
C GLU A 115 1.01 -8.35 -3.00
N ARG A 116 0.20 -7.63 -2.22
CA ARG A 116 -1.25 -7.78 -2.19
C ARG A 116 -1.90 -7.42 -3.54
N SER A 117 -1.48 -6.33 -4.18
CA SER A 117 -1.98 -5.96 -5.51
C SER A 117 -1.67 -7.04 -6.56
N LYS A 118 -0.50 -7.69 -6.47
CA LYS A 118 -0.14 -8.80 -7.36
C LYS A 118 -0.95 -10.06 -7.11
N SER A 119 -1.29 -10.35 -5.85
CA SER A 119 -2.10 -11.54 -5.53
C SER A 119 -3.56 -11.35 -5.96
N GLU A 120 -4.12 -10.15 -5.79
CA GLU A 120 -5.49 -9.83 -6.17
C GLU A 120 -5.72 -9.85 -7.68
N THR A 121 -4.69 -9.52 -8.47
CA THR A 121 -4.77 -9.55 -9.95
C THR A 121 -4.53 -10.93 -10.55
N ARG A 122 -4.17 -11.95 -9.76
CA ARG A 122 -4.05 -13.34 -10.25
C ARG A 122 -5.45 -13.93 -10.47
N LEU A 123 -5.79 -14.16 -11.74
CA LEU A 123 -7.04 -14.75 -12.23
C LEU A 123 -7.43 -16.10 -11.59
N LEU A 124 -6.48 -16.84 -11.04
CA LEU A 124 -6.68 -18.14 -10.42
C LEU A 124 -6.18 -18.06 -8.97
N GLY A 125 -7.10 -17.87 -8.02
CA GLY A 125 -6.85 -17.62 -6.59
C GLY A 125 -6.25 -18.79 -5.78
N PHE A 126 -5.54 -19.72 -6.42
CA PHE A 126 -5.03 -20.94 -5.78
C PHE A 126 -3.75 -20.75 -4.95
N PHE A 127 -3.10 -19.58 -5.03
CA PHE A 127 -1.92 -19.28 -4.22
C PHE A 127 -2.12 -17.97 -3.46
N LYS A 128 -2.56 -18.07 -2.19
CA LYS A 128 -2.39 -16.97 -1.24
C LYS A 128 -0.88 -16.80 -1.02
N PRO A 129 -0.31 -15.60 -1.22
CA PRO A 129 1.08 -15.37 -0.88
C PRO A 129 1.28 -15.68 0.61
N ASN A 130 2.39 -16.35 0.94
CA ASN A 130 2.71 -16.72 2.31
C ASN A 130 2.97 -15.45 3.13
N GLU A 131 2.01 -15.08 3.97
CA GLU A 131 2.02 -13.87 4.80
C GLU A 131 3.29 -13.78 5.68
N LYS A 132 3.89 -14.94 6.01
CA LYS A 132 5.10 -15.06 6.81
C LYS A 132 6.41 -14.78 6.03
N GLU A 133 6.43 -14.89 4.71
CA GLU A 133 7.63 -14.62 3.89
C GLU A 133 7.75 -13.15 3.48
N ILE A 134 6.62 -12.45 3.31
CA ILE A 134 6.61 -11.03 2.91
C ILE A 134 7.12 -10.14 4.06
N ARG A 135 6.94 -10.58 5.31
CA ARG A 135 7.20 -9.81 6.54
C ARG A 135 8.65 -9.91 7.06
N ARG A 136 9.62 -10.21 6.20
CA ARG A 136 11.05 -10.37 6.57
C ARG A 136 11.96 -9.18 6.27
N LEU A 137 11.43 -8.03 5.85
CA LEU A 137 12.22 -6.79 5.85
C LEU A 137 12.22 -6.23 7.27
N ARG A 138 13.24 -6.57 8.05
CA ARG A 138 13.37 -6.10 9.44
C ARG A 138 13.73 -4.62 9.42
N SER A 139 13.29 -3.89 10.44
CA SER A 139 13.59 -2.45 10.55
C SER A 139 15.10 -2.20 10.61
N SER A 140 15.87 -3.18 11.12
CA SER A 140 17.34 -3.20 11.09
C SER A 140 17.93 -3.04 9.69
N ASP A 141 17.30 -3.63 8.68
CA ASP A 141 17.84 -3.70 7.31
C ASP A 141 17.92 -2.31 6.64
N TYR A 142 17.30 -1.30 7.24
CA TYR A 142 17.27 0.09 6.77
C TYR A 142 18.04 1.05 7.69
N LEU A 143 18.46 0.62 8.87
CA LEU A 143 19.21 1.43 9.82
C LEU A 143 20.73 1.33 9.58
N ASP A 144 21.17 0.34 8.81
CA ASP A 144 22.57 0.09 8.44
C ASP A 144 23.03 0.82 7.16
N LEU A 145 22.28 1.85 6.72
CA LEU A 145 22.61 2.74 5.59
C LEU A 145 23.15 4.10 6.05
#